data_AF-A0A3D5BKB3-F1
#
_entry.id   AF-A0A3D5BKB3-F1
#
_cell.length_a   1.000
_cell.length_b   1.000
_cell.length_c   1.000
_cell.angle_alpha   90.00
_cell.angle_beta   90.00
_cell.angle_gamma   90.00
#
_symmetry.space_group_name_H-M   'P 1'
#
loop_
_entity.id
_entity.type
_entity.pdbx_description
1 polymer ?
#
loop_
_entity_poly.entity_id
_entity_poly.type
_entity_poly.pdbx_seq_one_letter_code
_entity_poly.pdbx_strand_id
1 'polypeptide(L)'
;MNLFKTAFCQLITACLLLLSTSSNAALIRIETDQQQYQTGDTVTAWLRVENATETLTGFFLALQYQPAQLWLESWTFGTGFDDGFGSYAYSAHDLINGKLSLEEYADWAADLDLLMAQQQQGFVLAAFKFTVKKAGNFVLELDNSYLGFLGSSANMLSPIWAGVSIQVTDPTAVPAPPSALLMLCPLLWLSLRRTLSVKRTKAMLS
;
A
#
# COMPACT_ATOMS: atom_id res chain seq x y z
N MET A 1 -10.86 54.08 22.24
CA MET A 1 -11.49 52.75 22.16
C MET A 1 -10.85 51.80 21.12
N ASN A 2 -10.03 52.29 20.16
CA ASN A 2 -9.45 51.45 19.10
C ASN A 2 -8.06 50.84 19.43
N LEU A 3 -7.29 51.45 20.34
CA LEU A 3 -5.96 50.96 20.78
C LEU A 3 -6.05 49.70 21.66
N PHE A 4 -7.03 49.62 22.56
CA PHE A 4 -7.25 48.43 23.39
C PHE A 4 -7.72 47.22 22.58
N LYS A 5 -8.54 47.44 21.54
CA LYS A 5 -8.99 46.38 20.63
C LYS A 5 -7.84 45.81 19.79
N THR A 6 -6.96 46.66 19.29
CA THR A 6 -5.81 46.23 18.47
C THR A 6 -4.76 45.50 19.30
N ALA A 7 -4.43 46.00 20.50
CA ALA A 7 -3.52 45.31 21.42
C ALA A 7 -4.06 43.96 21.89
N PHE A 8 -5.36 43.86 22.20
CA PHE A 8 -6.00 42.60 22.60
C PHE A 8 -6.02 41.58 21.46
N CYS A 9 -6.28 42.03 20.22
CA CYS A 9 -6.27 41.15 19.06
C CYS A 9 -4.86 40.63 18.75
N GLN A 10 -3.83 41.48 18.84
CA GLN A 10 -2.43 41.07 18.67
C GLN A 10 -1.97 40.08 19.76
N LEU A 11 -2.41 40.25 21.00
CA LEU A 11 -2.10 39.32 22.09
C LEU A 11 -2.74 37.95 21.88
N ILE A 12 -3.98 37.90 21.38
CA ILE A 12 -4.66 36.65 21.04
C ILE A 12 -3.95 35.94 19.88
N THR A 13 -3.56 36.67 18.83
CA THR A 13 -2.80 36.09 17.71
C THR A 13 -1.45 35.55 18.16
N ALA A 14 -0.74 36.24 19.05
CA ALA A 14 0.51 35.76 19.62
C ALA A 14 0.32 34.50 20.51
N CYS A 15 -0.73 34.45 21.33
CA CYS A 15 -1.06 33.24 22.11
C CYS A 15 -1.44 32.05 21.21
N LEU A 16 -2.16 32.27 20.10
CA LEU A 16 -2.52 31.20 19.16
C LEU A 16 -1.30 30.63 18.41
N LEU A 17 -0.29 31.48 18.13
CA LEU A 17 0.99 31.05 17.53
C LEU A 17 1.90 30.32 18.52
N LEU A 18 1.80 30.61 19.82
CA LEU A 18 2.54 29.90 20.87
C LEU A 18 1.91 28.55 21.23
N LEU A 19 0.61 28.39 20.96
CA LEU A 19 -0.12 27.13 21.14
C LEU A 19 0.00 26.18 19.92
N SER A 20 0.51 26.65 18.78
CA SER A 20 0.82 25.80 17.62
C SER A 20 2.16 25.11 17.77
N THR A 21 2.39 24.45 18.91
CA THR A 21 3.43 23.42 18.99
C THR A 21 2.92 22.22 18.20
N SER A 22 3.48 22.04 17.00
CA SER A 22 3.16 20.91 16.13
C SER A 22 3.58 19.61 16.84
N SER A 23 2.62 18.93 17.46
CA SER A 23 2.74 17.49 17.72
C SER A 23 2.72 16.80 16.36
N ASN A 24 3.88 16.69 15.72
CA ASN A 24 4.01 15.89 14.52
C ASN A 24 4.11 14.44 14.98
N ALA A 25 3.02 13.69 14.95
CA ALA A 25 3.11 12.24 15.15
C ALA A 25 3.94 11.64 14.00
N ALA A 26 4.77 10.64 14.32
CA ALA A 26 5.49 9.89 13.30
C ALA A 26 4.50 9.38 12.23
N LEU A 27 4.81 9.60 10.96
CA LEU A 27 3.99 9.17 9.84
C LEU A 27 4.52 7.83 9.32
N ILE A 28 3.65 6.83 9.23
CA ILE A 28 3.95 5.58 8.52
C ILE A 28 3.25 5.59 7.17
N ARG A 29 4.00 5.18 6.14
CA ARG A 29 3.48 5.03 4.79
C ARG A 29 4.01 3.76 4.15
N ILE A 30 3.15 3.08 3.38
CA ILE A 30 3.61 2.07 2.43
C ILE A 30 3.75 2.75 1.08
N GLU A 31 4.95 2.68 0.54
CA GLU A 31 5.27 3.06 -0.82
C GLU A 31 5.38 1.82 -1.68
N THR A 32 5.09 1.95 -2.97
CA THR A 32 5.22 0.86 -3.93
C THR A 32 6.05 1.34 -5.12
N ASP A 33 6.67 0.42 -5.85
CA ASP A 33 7.59 0.75 -6.95
C ASP A 33 6.86 1.34 -8.16
N GLN A 34 5.57 1.01 -8.33
CA GLN A 34 4.72 1.47 -9.42
C GLN A 34 3.30 1.78 -8.92
N GLN A 35 2.57 2.59 -9.68
CA GLN A 35 1.18 2.92 -9.35
C GLN A 35 0.15 1.94 -9.93
N GLN A 36 0.54 1.20 -10.97
CA GLN A 36 -0.32 0.26 -11.70
C GLN A 36 0.47 -0.99 -12.02
N TYR A 37 -0.19 -2.14 -11.90
CA TYR A 37 0.41 -3.44 -12.15
C TYR A 37 -0.49 -4.28 -13.06
N GLN A 38 0.06 -5.36 -13.57
CA GLN A 38 -0.64 -6.41 -14.30
C GLN A 38 -0.67 -7.71 -13.50
N THR A 39 -1.63 -8.58 -13.81
CA THR A 39 -1.63 -9.94 -13.28
C THR A 39 -0.31 -10.62 -13.64
N GLY A 40 0.39 -11.17 -12.65
CA GLY A 40 1.71 -11.80 -12.80
C GLY A 40 2.89 -10.91 -12.45
N ASP A 41 2.69 -9.60 -12.29
CA ASP A 41 3.75 -8.68 -11.89
C ASP A 41 4.17 -8.89 -10.43
N THR A 42 5.41 -8.51 -10.14
CA THR A 42 5.92 -8.41 -8.77
C THR A 42 5.79 -6.97 -8.29
N VAL A 43 5.01 -6.76 -7.24
CA VAL A 43 4.91 -5.50 -6.49
C VAL A 43 6.02 -5.48 -5.44
N THR A 44 6.86 -4.46 -5.47
CA THR A 44 7.79 -4.17 -4.38
C THR A 44 7.22 -3.04 -3.53
N ALA A 45 7.03 -3.30 -2.25
CA ALA A 45 6.47 -2.33 -1.31
C ALA A 45 7.45 -2.05 -0.17
N TRP A 46 7.55 -0.79 0.25
CA TRP A 46 8.39 -0.36 1.37
C TRP A 46 7.53 0.30 2.44
N LEU A 47 7.62 -0.21 3.66
CA LEU A 47 7.08 0.43 4.83
C LEU A 47 8.10 1.46 5.34
N ARG A 48 7.74 2.73 5.27
CA ARG A 48 8.57 3.84 5.74
C ARG A 48 7.95 4.49 6.94
N VAL A 49 8.81 4.94 7.85
CA VAL A 49 8.47 5.90 8.89
C VAL A 49 9.14 7.22 8.58
N GLU A 50 8.44 8.31 8.81
CA GLU A 50 8.90 9.68 8.57
C GLU A 50 8.56 10.57 9.77
N ASN A 51 9.38 11.60 9.98
CA ASN A 51 9.15 12.65 10.97
C ASN A 51 8.89 12.11 12.39
N ALA A 52 9.62 11.07 12.79
CA ALA A 52 9.59 10.61 14.18
C ALA A 52 10.09 11.73 15.11
N THR A 53 9.40 11.91 16.25
CA THR A 53 9.71 12.98 17.22
C THR A 53 10.94 12.70 18.08
N GLU A 54 11.40 11.45 18.06
CA GLU A 54 12.58 10.97 18.77
C GLU A 54 13.16 9.76 18.02
N THR A 55 14.38 9.36 18.38
CA THR A 55 14.99 8.13 17.89
C THR A 55 14.13 6.93 18.32
N LEU A 56 13.78 6.10 17.35
CA LEU A 56 13.03 4.87 17.58
C LEU A 56 13.97 3.76 18.02
N THR A 57 13.59 3.02 19.04
CA THR A 57 14.34 1.86 19.57
C THR A 57 13.64 0.55 19.26
N GLY A 58 12.41 0.59 18.75
CA GLY A 58 11.78 -0.58 18.17
C GLY A 58 10.40 -0.28 17.59
N PHE A 59 9.83 -1.30 16.95
CA PHE A 59 8.48 -1.26 16.43
C PHE A 59 7.81 -2.64 16.51
N PHE A 60 6.48 -2.61 16.55
CA PHE A 60 5.66 -3.78 16.29
C PHE A 60 4.48 -3.35 15.42
N LEU A 61 4.20 -4.13 14.38
CA LEU A 61 3.08 -3.88 13.49
C LEU A 61 2.61 -5.15 12.79
N ALA A 62 1.39 -5.13 12.26
CA ALA A 62 0.94 -6.17 11.35
C ALA A 62 0.44 -5.58 10.04
N LEU A 63 1.01 -6.08 8.94
CA LEU A 63 0.56 -5.82 7.59
C LEU A 63 -0.58 -6.77 7.23
N GLN A 64 -1.67 -6.22 6.70
CA GLN A 64 -2.79 -6.95 6.13
C GLN A 64 -2.81 -6.79 4.61
N TYR A 65 -3.04 -7.90 3.93
CA TYR A 65 -3.17 -7.98 2.47
C TYR A 65 -4.21 -9.04 2.10
N GLN A 66 -4.68 -9.04 0.85
CA GLN A 66 -5.69 -10.00 0.40
C GLN A 66 -5.01 -11.23 -0.27
N PRO A 67 -4.93 -12.41 0.39
CA PRO A 67 -4.07 -13.51 -0.05
C PRO A 67 -4.57 -14.27 -1.28
N ALA A 68 -5.85 -14.08 -1.64
CA ALA A 68 -6.42 -14.64 -2.86
C ALA A 68 -6.03 -13.82 -4.12
N GLN A 69 -5.43 -12.64 -3.94
CA GLN A 69 -5.12 -11.68 -4.99
C GLN A 69 -3.64 -11.29 -5.01
N LEU A 70 -3.00 -11.26 -3.84
CA LEU A 70 -1.57 -11.00 -3.69
C LEU A 70 -0.91 -12.18 -2.98
N TRP A 71 0.23 -12.62 -3.51
CA TRP A 71 1.06 -13.64 -2.89
C TRP A 71 2.32 -13.00 -2.34
N LEU A 72 2.45 -12.95 -1.02
CA LEU A 72 3.67 -12.49 -0.36
C LEU A 72 4.80 -13.50 -0.61
N GLU A 73 5.83 -13.09 -1.35
CA GLU A 73 6.99 -13.93 -1.69
C GLU A 73 8.07 -13.85 -0.62
N SER A 74 8.36 -12.64 -0.15
CA SER A 74 9.42 -12.38 0.80
C SER A 74 9.22 -11.05 1.51
N TRP A 75 9.80 -10.93 2.70
CA TRP A 75 9.97 -9.66 3.41
C TRP A 75 11.38 -9.57 3.98
N THR A 76 11.85 -8.34 4.17
CA THR A 76 13.13 -8.03 4.81
C THR A 76 12.98 -6.82 5.71
N PHE A 77 13.66 -6.82 6.85
CA PHE A 77 13.75 -5.65 7.71
C PHE A 77 14.70 -4.61 7.10
N GLY A 78 14.50 -3.35 7.50
CA GLY A 78 15.43 -2.27 7.19
C GLY A 78 16.67 -2.32 8.08
N THR A 79 17.45 -1.25 8.06
CA THR A 79 18.68 -1.12 8.86
C THR A 79 18.57 -0.04 9.93
N GLY A 80 17.37 0.50 10.17
CA GLY A 80 17.19 1.66 11.05
C GLY A 80 17.33 1.37 12.55
N PHE A 81 17.40 0.10 12.93
CA PHE A 81 17.57 -0.34 14.33
C PHE A 81 18.92 -1.04 14.57
N ASP A 82 19.81 -1.07 13.58
CA ASP A 82 21.12 -1.73 13.67
C ASP A 82 22.24 -0.69 13.58
N ASP A 83 22.82 -0.35 14.72
CA ASP A 83 23.95 0.58 14.86
C ASP A 83 25.32 -0.08 14.60
N GLY A 84 25.33 -1.38 14.23
CA GLY A 84 26.53 -2.22 14.12
C GLY A 84 26.59 -3.35 15.14
N PHE A 85 25.73 -3.34 16.18
CA PHE A 85 25.57 -4.47 17.11
C PHE A 85 24.45 -5.44 16.70
N GLY A 86 23.73 -5.15 15.63
CA GLY A 86 22.57 -5.90 15.19
C GLY A 86 21.25 -5.40 15.78
N SER A 87 20.17 -6.07 15.40
CA SER A 87 18.82 -5.84 15.90
C SER A 87 18.11 -7.16 16.20
N TYR A 88 17.11 -7.11 17.07
CA TYR A 88 16.26 -8.25 17.41
C TYR A 88 14.98 -8.22 16.58
N ALA A 89 15.01 -8.89 15.43
CA ALA A 89 13.88 -8.99 14.53
C ALA A 89 13.04 -10.25 14.76
N TYR A 90 11.71 -10.10 14.71
CA TYR A 90 10.75 -11.19 14.76
C TYR A 90 9.67 -11.00 13.69
N SER A 91 9.27 -12.09 13.05
CA SER A 91 8.18 -12.07 12.09
C SER A 91 7.32 -13.33 12.17
N ALA A 92 6.01 -13.16 12.02
CA ALA A 92 5.06 -14.26 11.92
C ALA A 92 4.10 -14.04 10.75
N HIS A 93 4.02 -15.02 9.86
CA HIS A 93 3.20 -14.96 8.66
C HIS A 93 2.00 -15.91 8.76
N ASP A 94 0.81 -15.34 8.83
CA ASP A 94 -0.45 -16.06 8.65
C ASP A 94 -0.91 -15.90 7.20
N LEU A 95 -0.51 -16.88 6.38
CA LEU A 95 -0.83 -16.92 4.96
C LEU A 95 -2.33 -17.03 4.69
N ILE A 96 -3.09 -17.68 5.57
CA ILE A 96 -4.52 -17.95 5.37
C ILE A 96 -5.31 -16.65 5.53
N ASN A 97 -4.99 -15.87 6.55
CA ASN A 97 -5.66 -14.61 6.84
C ASN A 97 -5.00 -13.40 6.16
N GLY A 98 -3.87 -13.60 5.46
CA GLY A 98 -3.17 -12.52 4.77
C GLY A 98 -2.58 -11.50 5.75
N LYS A 99 -2.02 -11.98 6.87
CA LYS A 99 -1.46 -11.14 7.93
C LYS A 99 0.03 -11.45 8.12
N LEU A 100 0.87 -10.44 8.09
CA LEU A 100 2.29 -10.52 8.44
C LEU A 100 2.56 -9.62 9.64
N SER A 101 2.79 -10.22 10.80
CA SER A 101 3.27 -9.52 11.99
C SER A 101 4.78 -9.35 11.92
N LEU A 102 5.26 -8.15 12.21
CA LEU A 102 6.66 -7.77 12.25
C LEU A 102 6.96 -7.04 13.55
N GLU A 103 8.07 -7.39 14.17
CA GLU A 103 8.66 -6.65 15.27
C GLU A 103 10.15 -6.52 15.04
N GLU A 104 10.72 -5.37 15.41
CA GLU A 104 12.16 -5.20 15.44
C GLU A 104 12.53 -4.26 16.58
N TYR A 105 13.58 -4.61 17.31
CA TYR A 105 14.09 -3.83 18.42
C TYR A 105 15.60 -3.64 18.26
N ALA A 106 16.09 -2.43 18.52
CA ALA A 106 17.52 -2.18 18.60
C ALA A 106 18.15 -2.99 19.74
N ASP A 107 19.47 -3.23 19.66
CA ASP A 107 20.17 -3.84 20.78
C ASP A 107 20.03 -2.98 22.05
N TRP A 108 19.97 -3.61 23.22
CA TRP A 108 19.81 -2.91 24.49
C TRP A 108 21.00 -1.98 24.81
N ALA A 109 22.17 -2.25 24.22
CA ALA A 109 23.38 -1.45 24.33
C ALA A 109 23.65 -0.60 23.07
N ALA A 110 22.67 -0.46 22.17
CA ALA A 110 22.83 0.30 20.93
C ALA A 110 23.17 1.78 21.20
N ASP A 111 24.05 2.32 20.37
CA ASP A 111 24.42 3.72 20.30
C ASP A 111 23.28 4.54 19.68
N LEU A 112 22.57 5.27 20.54
CA LEU A 112 21.43 6.10 20.15
C LEU A 112 21.82 7.22 19.17
N ASP A 113 23.06 7.71 19.18
CA ASP A 113 23.50 8.75 18.24
C ASP A 113 23.69 8.17 16.83
N LEU A 114 24.19 6.94 16.73
CA LEU A 114 24.28 6.21 15.46
C LEU A 114 22.90 5.86 14.91
N LEU A 115 22.00 5.35 15.76
CA LEU A 115 20.61 5.09 15.36
C LEU A 115 19.92 6.37 14.89
N MET A 116 20.08 7.47 15.62
CA MET A 116 19.55 8.78 15.20
C MET A 116 20.08 9.20 13.83
N ALA A 117 21.38 9.00 13.58
CA ALA A 117 22.01 9.32 12.30
C ALA A 117 21.51 8.44 11.13
N GLN A 118 21.09 7.20 11.40
CA GLN A 118 20.51 6.29 10.41
C GLN A 118 19.03 6.58 10.14
N GLN A 119 18.29 7.00 11.17
CA GLN A 119 16.84 7.23 11.08
C GLN A 119 16.49 8.60 10.46
N GLN A 120 17.36 9.60 10.64
CA GLN A 120 17.23 10.95 10.08
C GLN A 120 15.78 11.49 10.08
N GLN A 121 15.27 11.95 8.93
CA GLN A 121 13.88 12.38 8.77
C GLN A 121 12.94 11.23 8.36
N GLY A 122 13.49 10.05 8.08
CA GLY A 122 12.72 8.88 7.74
C GLY A 122 13.58 7.75 7.21
N PHE A 123 13.11 6.52 7.45
CA PHE A 123 13.81 5.30 7.08
C PHE A 123 12.82 4.18 6.76
N VAL A 124 13.34 3.12 6.14
CA VAL A 124 12.57 1.92 5.81
C VAL A 124 12.56 1.00 7.02
N LEU A 125 11.36 0.61 7.48
CA LEU A 125 11.17 -0.41 8.51
C LEU A 125 11.23 -1.81 7.91
N ALA A 126 10.55 -2.01 6.79
CA ALA A 126 10.51 -3.29 6.10
C ALA A 126 10.24 -3.11 4.60
N ALA A 127 10.73 -4.05 3.81
CA ALA A 127 10.41 -4.19 2.41
C ALA A 127 9.69 -5.52 2.16
N PHE A 128 8.74 -5.51 1.23
CA PHE A 128 7.91 -6.65 0.87
C PHE A 128 7.94 -6.87 -0.64
N LYS A 129 7.84 -8.13 -1.05
CA LYS A 129 7.61 -8.50 -2.45
C LYS A 129 6.36 -9.33 -2.55
N PHE A 130 5.43 -8.89 -3.39
CA PHE A 130 4.19 -9.60 -3.68
C PHE A 130 4.13 -9.96 -5.15
N THR A 131 3.66 -11.16 -5.47
CA THR A 131 3.24 -11.50 -6.83
C THR A 131 1.73 -11.35 -6.97
N VAL A 132 1.32 -10.65 -8.03
CA VAL A 132 -0.07 -10.33 -8.32
C VAL A 132 -0.76 -11.52 -8.97
N LYS A 133 -1.82 -12.04 -8.34
CA LYS A 133 -2.56 -13.22 -8.81
C LYS A 133 -3.84 -12.91 -9.56
N LYS A 134 -4.44 -11.73 -9.35
CA LYS A 134 -5.72 -11.33 -9.94
C LYS A 134 -5.73 -9.84 -10.24
N ALA A 135 -6.47 -9.42 -11.27
CA ALA A 135 -6.78 -8.02 -11.52
C ALA A 135 -7.82 -7.46 -10.53
N GLY A 136 -7.79 -6.15 -10.30
CA GLY A 136 -8.66 -5.45 -9.36
C GLY A 136 -7.94 -4.41 -8.52
N ASN A 137 -8.65 -3.87 -7.53
CA ASN A 137 -8.13 -2.89 -6.60
C ASN A 137 -7.85 -3.56 -5.26
N PHE A 138 -6.60 -3.52 -4.83
CA PHE A 138 -6.16 -4.13 -3.58
C PHE A 138 -5.65 -3.05 -2.65
N VAL A 139 -5.65 -3.35 -1.35
CA VAL A 139 -5.19 -2.41 -0.34
C VAL A 139 -4.21 -3.13 0.58
N LEU A 140 -3.06 -2.50 0.78
CA LEU A 140 -2.15 -2.87 1.86
C LEU A 140 -2.45 -1.96 3.05
N GLU A 141 -2.76 -2.56 4.18
CA GLU A 141 -3.18 -1.85 5.39
C GLU A 141 -2.41 -2.33 6.61
N LEU A 142 -2.30 -1.48 7.63
CA LEU A 142 -1.76 -1.87 8.93
C LEU A 142 -2.91 -2.16 9.90
N ASP A 143 -2.75 -3.22 10.70
CA ASP A 143 -3.66 -3.58 11.78
C ASP A 143 -3.50 -2.60 12.95
N ASN A 144 -4.49 -1.73 13.14
CA ASN A 144 -4.46 -0.74 14.22
C ASN A 144 -4.49 -1.38 15.63
N SER A 145 -4.89 -2.65 15.76
CA SER A 145 -4.84 -3.37 17.04
C SER A 145 -3.44 -3.83 17.44
N TYR A 146 -2.52 -3.84 16.49
CA TYR A 146 -1.15 -4.29 16.68
C TYR A 146 -0.23 -3.39 15.85
N LEU A 147 -0.03 -2.18 16.37
CA LEU A 147 0.77 -1.11 15.78
C LEU A 147 1.34 -0.23 16.90
N GLY A 148 2.65 -0.06 16.93
CA GLY A 148 3.31 0.87 17.85
C GLY A 148 4.80 0.98 17.61
N PHE A 149 5.36 2.07 18.12
CA PHE A 149 6.81 2.29 18.19
C PHE A 149 7.26 2.47 19.63
N LEU A 150 8.49 2.06 19.89
CA LEU A 150 9.22 2.41 21.10
C LEU A 150 10.18 3.53 20.78
N GLY A 151 10.13 4.59 21.57
CA GLY A 151 11.07 5.70 21.49
C GLY A 151 12.21 5.58 22.49
N SER A 152 13.28 6.33 22.25
CA SER A 152 14.43 6.46 23.15
C SER A 152 14.06 6.91 24.57
N SER A 153 12.95 7.65 24.74
CA SER A 153 12.40 8.06 26.02
C SER A 153 11.63 6.95 26.77
N ALA A 154 11.66 5.71 26.28
CA ALA A 154 10.88 4.57 26.77
C ALA A 154 9.35 4.78 26.72
N ASN A 155 8.90 5.77 25.96
CA ASN A 155 7.49 5.98 25.69
C ASN A 155 7.06 5.18 24.46
N MET A 156 5.81 4.72 24.49
CA MET A 156 5.18 4.16 23.31
C MET A 156 4.65 5.30 22.45
N LEU A 157 5.07 5.36 21.19
CA LEU A 157 4.57 6.31 20.23
C LEU A 157 3.46 5.66 19.41
N SER A 158 2.37 6.40 19.22
CA SER A 158 1.26 6.00 18.36
C SER A 158 1.37 6.75 17.02
N PRO A 159 1.90 6.11 15.98
CA PRO A 159 2.07 6.74 14.69
C PRO A 159 0.74 6.93 13.96
N ILE A 160 0.71 7.89 13.03
CA ILE A 160 -0.38 8.03 12.07
C ILE A 160 -0.03 7.19 10.85
N TRP A 161 -1.02 6.46 10.33
CA TRP A 161 -0.88 5.57 9.19
C TRP A 161 -1.78 5.98 8.02
N ALA A 162 -1.27 5.82 6.79
CA ALA A 162 -2.05 5.95 5.56
C ALA A 162 -1.95 4.69 4.70
N GLY A 163 -3.10 4.02 4.49
CA GLY A 163 -3.28 2.89 3.57
C GLY A 163 -2.74 3.17 2.16
N VAL A 164 -2.29 2.13 1.46
CA VAL A 164 -1.97 2.23 0.03
C VAL A 164 -2.88 1.32 -0.79
N SER A 165 -3.48 1.89 -1.83
CA SER A 165 -4.25 1.11 -2.82
C SER A 165 -3.39 0.81 -4.04
N ILE A 166 -3.40 -0.44 -4.45
CA ILE A 166 -2.74 -0.96 -5.62
C ILE A 166 -3.79 -1.23 -6.69
N GLN A 167 -3.60 -0.67 -7.88
CA GLN A 167 -4.46 -0.87 -9.03
C GLN A 167 -3.85 -1.93 -9.93
N VAL A 168 -4.58 -3.01 -10.18
CA VAL A 168 -4.13 -4.10 -11.07
C VAL A 168 -5.07 -4.22 -12.26
N THR A 169 -4.48 -4.14 -13.44
CA THR A 169 -5.15 -4.32 -14.72
C THR A 169 -4.89 -5.71 -15.28
N ASP A 170 -5.83 -6.26 -16.04
CA ASP A 170 -5.63 -7.54 -16.70
C ASP A 170 -5.03 -7.29 -18.10
N PRO A 171 -3.90 -7.93 -18.47
CA PRO A 171 -3.28 -7.71 -19.78
C PRO A 171 -4.15 -8.16 -20.97
N THR A 172 -5.22 -8.94 -20.74
CA THR A 172 -5.97 -9.63 -21.80
C THR A 172 -7.41 -9.17 -22.05
N ALA A 173 -7.85 -8.04 -21.51
CA ALA A 173 -9.12 -7.45 -21.95
C ALA A 173 -8.96 -6.70 -23.28
N VAL A 174 -8.44 -7.36 -24.33
CA VAL A 174 -8.60 -6.86 -25.70
C VAL A 174 -10.05 -7.12 -26.08
N PRO A 175 -10.89 -6.08 -26.30
CA PRO A 175 -12.22 -6.29 -26.85
C PRO A 175 -12.05 -7.06 -28.16
N ALA A 176 -12.73 -8.21 -28.30
CA ALA A 176 -12.65 -9.01 -29.51
C ALA A 176 -12.79 -8.07 -30.72
N PRO A 177 -11.83 -8.05 -31.66
CA PRO A 177 -11.82 -7.04 -32.70
C PRO A 177 -13.15 -7.09 -33.46
N PRO A 178 -13.69 -5.92 -33.88
CA PRO A 178 -14.96 -5.85 -34.62
C PRO A 178 -15.00 -6.75 -35.87
N SER A 179 -13.85 -7.25 -36.34
CA SER A 179 -13.74 -8.27 -37.38
C SER A 179 -14.53 -9.54 -37.07
N ALA A 180 -14.63 -9.97 -35.81
CA ALA A 180 -15.45 -11.13 -35.43
C ALA A 180 -16.95 -10.86 -35.63
N LEU A 181 -17.41 -9.64 -35.33
CA LEU A 181 -18.77 -9.17 -35.62
C LEU A 181 -19.00 -9.02 -37.13
N LEU A 182 -18.00 -8.54 -37.88
CA LEU A 182 -18.07 -8.41 -39.34
C LEU A 182 -18.09 -9.76 -40.07
N MET A 183 -17.52 -10.83 -39.51
CA MET A 183 -17.62 -12.19 -40.06
C MET A 183 -19.00 -12.84 -39.84
N LEU A 184 -19.76 -12.43 -38.83
CA LEU A 184 -21.10 -12.97 -38.58
C LEU A 184 -22.13 -12.50 -39.62
N CYS A 185 -21.99 -11.27 -40.13
CA CYS A 185 -22.88 -10.72 -41.16
C CYS A 185 -22.98 -11.57 -42.44
N PRO A 186 -21.87 -11.95 -43.11
CA PRO A 186 -21.94 -12.78 -44.32
C PRO A 186 -22.39 -14.21 -44.02
N LEU A 187 -22.07 -14.78 -42.85
CA LEU A 187 -22.49 -16.13 -42.47
C LEU A 187 -24.02 -16.23 -42.26
N LEU A 188 -24.62 -15.21 -41.63
CA LEU A 188 -26.07 -15.10 -41.49
C LEU A 188 -26.75 -14.87 -42.86
N TRP A 189 -26.13 -14.11 -43.75
CA TRP A 189 -26.68 -13.89 -45.08
C TRP A 189 -26.62 -15.16 -45.96
N LEU A 190 -25.55 -15.95 -45.85
CA LEU A 190 -25.40 -17.24 -46.52
C LEU A 190 -26.39 -18.28 -46.00
N SER A 191 -26.65 -18.34 -44.70
CA SER A 191 -27.64 -19.27 -44.12
C SER A 191 -29.07 -18.93 -44.51
N LEU A 192 -29.41 -17.63 -44.59
CA LEU A 192 -30.70 -17.16 -45.12
C LEU A 192 -30.86 -17.48 -46.61
N ARG A 193 -29.80 -17.32 -47.42
CA ARG A 193 -29.85 -17.71 -48.84
C ARG A 193 -30.05 -19.21 -49.03
N ARG A 194 -29.39 -20.04 -48.21
CA ARG A 194 -29.49 -21.50 -48.29
C ARG A 194 -30.89 -21.99 -47.93
N THR A 195 -31.50 -21.44 -46.88
CA THR A 195 -32.87 -21.81 -46.47
C THR A 195 -33.93 -21.38 -47.49
N LEU A 196 -33.76 -20.22 -48.13
CA LEU A 196 -34.64 -19.75 -49.20
C LEU A 196 -34.53 -20.59 -50.48
N SER A 197 -33.32 -21.03 -50.85
CA SER A 197 -33.09 -21.92 -52.00
C SER A 197 -33.77 -23.28 -51.81
N VAL A 198 -33.67 -23.87 -50.62
CA VAL A 198 -34.31 -25.16 -50.31
C VAL A 198 -35.85 -25.05 -50.34
N LYS A 199 -36.43 -23.94 -49.87
CA LYS A 199 -37.89 -23.71 -49.93
C LYS A 199 -38.41 -23.55 -51.36
N ARG A 200 -37.69 -22.83 -52.23
CA ARG A 200 -38.08 -22.66 -53.65
C ARG A 200 -38.06 -23.98 -54.43
N THR A 201 -37.08 -24.83 -54.16
CA THR A 201 -36.95 -26.12 -54.85
C THR A 201 -38.10 -27.08 -54.49
N LYS A 202 -38.61 -27.02 -53.25
CA LYS A 202 -39.79 -27.81 -52.83
C LYS A 202 -41.12 -27.31 -53.44
N ALA A 203 -41.25 -26.01 -53.72
CA ALA A 203 -42.46 -25.42 -54.28
C ALA A 203 -42.63 -25.62 -55.80
N MET A 204 -41.56 -26.01 -56.51
CA MET A 204 -41.61 -26.34 -57.95
C MET A 204 -41.88 -27.82 -58.24
N LEU A 205 -41.89 -28.67 -57.20
CA LEU A 205 -42.11 -30.11 -57.29
C LEU A 205 -43.50 -30.53 -56.77
N SER A 206 -44.38 -29.57 -56.51
CA SER A 206 -45.81 -29.74 -56.19
C SER A 206 -46.66 -29.15 -57.29
#